data_AF-A0A6P6YJN3-F1
#
_entry.id   AF-A0A6P6YJN3-F1
#
_cell.length_a   1.000
_cell.length_b   1.000
_cell.length_c   1.000
_cell.angle_alpha   90.00
_cell.angle_beta   90.00
_cell.angle_gamma   90.00
#
_symmetry.space_group_name_H-M   'P 1'
#
loop_
_entity.id
_entity.type
_entity.pdbx_description
1 polymer ?
#
loop_
_entity_poly.entity_id
_entity_poly.type
_entity_poly.pdbx_seq_one_letter_code
_entity_poly.pdbx_strand_id
1 'polypeptide(L)'
;MAKIYMIILYLSIQLINLINIDAAKPKSTSKLCTKIDHDRMDNCVMILSFLTDDQLLNNPPLSMKEVNYYCRRLKPAEKCVEQYLNRCTDIQTRQTVKIFLYSLVRTNRKYCNSQKRKSTVLSLVKCAKDRLPEFGNLMRNFTADMHTLRKFQPQNLRIPLVCCNYYKYQELGIRKIQKTCDVPELLSVIRDALQSYFGDIITVMCGDYTDDSDRCDNIIDLIPKWDNKKQLEWKTFAMPLVEIFNSFHFNNSEIN
;
A
#
# COMPACT_ATOMS: atom_id res chain seq x y z
N MET A 1 -26.33 11.41 -43.58
CA MET A 1 -25.06 12.17 -43.69
C MET A 1 -24.55 12.71 -42.35
N ALA A 2 -25.37 13.35 -41.50
CA ALA A 2 -24.93 13.90 -40.20
C ALA A 2 -24.26 12.90 -39.22
N LYS A 3 -24.70 11.63 -39.20
CA LYS A 3 -24.11 10.60 -38.32
C LYS A 3 -22.69 10.20 -38.71
N ILE A 4 -22.34 10.25 -40.00
CA ILE A 4 -21.00 9.91 -40.50
C ILE A 4 -20.02 11.03 -40.13
N TYR A 5 -20.45 12.30 -40.24
CA TYR A 5 -19.63 13.45 -39.81
C TYR A 5 -19.30 13.43 -38.32
N MET A 6 -20.23 13.01 -37.45
CA MET A 6 -19.98 12.89 -36.01
C MET A 6 -18.96 11.80 -35.67
N ILE A 7 -18.98 10.67 -36.39
CA ILE A 7 -17.99 9.60 -36.21
C ILE A 7 -16.61 10.05 -36.69
N ILE A 8 -16.53 10.72 -37.85
CA ILE A 8 -15.26 11.25 -38.37
C ILE A 8 -14.68 12.32 -37.44
N LEU A 9 -15.53 13.20 -36.88
CA LEU A 9 -15.10 14.21 -35.90
C LEU A 9 -14.62 13.58 -34.59
N TYR A 10 -15.29 12.53 -34.11
CA TYR A 10 -14.87 11.81 -32.92
C TYR A 10 -13.53 11.10 -33.12
N LEU A 11 -13.34 10.44 -34.26
CA LEU A 11 -12.10 9.76 -34.61
C LEU A 11 -10.94 10.75 -34.85
N SER A 12 -11.21 11.93 -35.43
CA SER A 12 -10.18 12.96 -35.61
C SER A 12 -9.74 13.58 -34.28
N ILE A 13 -10.65 13.78 -33.31
CA ILE A 13 -10.31 14.22 -31.95
C ILE A 13 -9.48 13.15 -31.22
N GLN A 14 -9.82 11.87 -31.36
CA GLN A 14 -9.03 10.74 -30.82
C GLN A 14 -7.61 10.70 -31.44
N LEU A 15 -7.49 10.94 -32.75
CA LEU A 15 -6.21 11.01 -33.46
C LEU A 15 -5.36 12.23 -33.04
N ILE A 16 -5.98 13.41 -32.83
CA ILE A 16 -5.28 14.60 -32.32
C ILE A 16 -4.75 14.37 -30.90
N ASN A 17 -5.50 13.66 -30.06
CA ASN A 17 -5.04 13.27 -28.72
C ASN A 17 -3.86 12.28 -28.79
N LEU A 18 -3.85 11.36 -29.76
CA LEU A 18 -2.73 10.43 -29.97
C LEU A 18 -1.45 11.14 -30.48
N ILE A 19 -1.57 12.11 -31.38
CA ILE A 19 -0.42 12.85 -31.93
C ILE A 19 0.18 13.81 -30.86
N ASN A 20 -0.64 14.36 -29.96
CA ASN A 20 -0.16 15.20 -28.87
C ASN A 20 0.50 14.43 -27.70
N ILE A 21 0.35 13.10 -27.64
CA ILE A 21 1.01 12.27 -26.62
C ILE A 21 2.51 12.07 -26.93
N ASP A 22 2.93 12.15 -28.19
CA ASP A 22 4.34 11.96 -28.58
C ASP A 22 5.17 13.25 -28.67
N ALA A 23 4.55 14.44 -28.67
CA ALA A 23 5.26 15.71 -28.82
C ALA A 23 5.77 16.34 -27.50
N ALA A 24 5.51 15.71 -26.34
CA ALA A 24 6.06 16.12 -25.07
C ALA A 24 6.42 14.92 -24.19
N LYS A 25 7.34 14.07 -24.66
CA LYS A 25 8.16 13.31 -23.71
C LYS A 25 9.12 14.31 -23.08
N PRO A 26 8.93 14.78 -21.83
CA PRO A 26 10.02 15.44 -21.13
C PRO A 26 11.20 14.48 -21.22
N LYS A 27 12.36 14.96 -21.70
CA LYS A 27 13.62 14.22 -21.56
C LYS A 27 13.72 13.86 -20.09
N SER A 28 13.43 12.60 -19.76
CA SER A 28 13.60 12.05 -18.43
C SER A 28 15.10 12.07 -18.19
N THR A 29 15.59 13.16 -17.63
CA THR A 29 16.82 13.15 -16.86
C THR A 29 16.51 12.40 -15.57
N SER A 30 16.27 11.09 -15.67
CA SER A 30 16.27 10.24 -14.49
C SER A 30 17.69 10.32 -13.95
N LYS A 31 17.92 11.20 -12.97
CA LYS A 31 19.07 11.05 -12.09
C LYS A 31 18.92 9.64 -11.54
N LEU A 32 19.85 8.76 -11.88
CA LEU A 32 19.87 7.41 -11.36
C LEU A 32 19.83 7.51 -9.84
N CYS A 33 18.70 7.15 -9.24
CA CYS A 33 18.56 7.27 -7.80
C CYS A 33 19.44 6.22 -7.12
N THR A 34 20.02 6.63 -6.00
CA THR A 34 20.99 5.80 -5.29
C THR A 34 20.27 4.94 -4.25
N LYS A 35 20.99 3.95 -3.69
CA LYS A 35 20.53 3.22 -2.51
C LYS A 35 20.06 4.14 -1.38
N ILE A 36 20.72 5.29 -1.20
CA ILE A 36 20.35 6.28 -0.18
C ILE A 36 18.97 6.88 -0.47
N ASP A 37 18.63 7.14 -1.74
CA ASP A 37 17.30 7.63 -2.11
C ASP A 37 16.21 6.58 -1.84
N HIS A 38 16.50 5.30 -2.11
CA HIS A 38 15.60 4.18 -1.82
C HIS A 38 15.39 4.02 -0.31
N ASP A 39 16.46 3.96 0.48
CA ASP A 39 16.41 3.86 1.94
C ASP A 39 15.62 5.03 2.54
N ARG A 40 15.84 6.25 2.01
CA ARG A 40 15.11 7.44 2.46
C ARG A 40 13.61 7.34 2.16
N MET A 41 13.24 6.97 0.93
CA MET A 41 11.84 6.78 0.55
C MET A 41 11.16 5.77 1.47
N ASP A 42 11.82 4.66 1.72
CA ASP A 42 11.25 3.55 2.46
C ASP A 42 11.07 3.90 3.95
N ASN A 43 12.04 4.61 4.55
CA ASN A 43 11.87 5.21 5.88
C ASN A 43 10.68 6.20 5.92
N CYS A 44 10.44 6.95 4.84
CA CYS A 44 9.29 7.86 4.77
C CYS A 44 7.96 7.09 4.67
N VAL A 45 7.92 5.97 3.94
CA VAL A 45 6.76 5.08 3.90
C VAL A 45 6.48 4.46 5.26
N MET A 46 7.52 4.05 6.01
CA MET A 46 7.36 3.52 7.37
C MET A 46 6.57 4.47 8.28
N ILE A 47 6.80 5.78 8.18
CA ILE A 47 6.10 6.80 8.99
C ILE A 47 4.61 6.90 8.62
N LEU A 48 4.23 6.58 7.38
CA LEU A 48 2.85 6.72 6.90
C LEU A 48 1.90 5.65 7.43
N SER A 49 2.41 4.58 8.08
CA SER A 49 1.59 3.56 8.73
C SER A 49 2.08 3.30 10.14
N PHE A 50 1.16 3.34 11.10
CA PHE A 50 1.47 3.17 12.53
C PHE A 50 2.22 1.84 12.81
N LEU A 51 1.81 0.76 12.13
CA LEU A 51 2.35 -0.58 12.38
C LEU A 51 3.70 -0.84 11.69
N THR A 52 4.20 0.11 10.90
CA THR A 52 5.52 0.04 10.27
C THR A 52 6.50 1.08 10.83
N ASP A 53 6.04 2.00 11.67
CA ASP A 53 6.89 3.05 12.26
C ASP A 53 7.57 2.54 13.53
N ASP A 54 8.85 2.18 13.42
CA ASP A 54 9.65 1.70 14.56
C ASP A 54 9.64 2.66 15.75
N GLN A 55 9.52 3.98 15.52
CA GLN A 55 9.42 4.93 16.62
C GLN A 55 8.15 4.71 17.43
N LEU A 56 7.01 4.44 16.78
CA LEU A 56 5.73 4.24 17.43
C LEU A 56 5.58 2.84 18.01
N LEU A 57 6.18 1.84 17.37
CA LEU A 57 6.20 0.47 17.89
C LEU A 57 6.99 0.37 19.20
N ASN A 58 8.10 1.11 19.31
CA ASN A 58 8.95 1.12 20.51
C ASN A 58 8.52 2.16 21.55
N ASN A 59 7.98 3.31 21.11
CA ASN A 59 7.54 4.40 21.96
C ASN A 59 6.14 4.85 21.56
N PRO A 60 5.10 4.07 21.91
CA PRO A 60 3.73 4.37 21.50
C PRO A 60 3.20 5.68 22.13
N PRO A 61 2.35 6.44 21.43
CA PRO A 61 1.74 7.64 21.99
C PRO A 61 0.74 7.27 23.10
N LEU A 62 0.98 7.75 24.33
CA LEU A 62 0.14 7.48 25.51
C LEU A 62 -0.66 8.71 25.96
N SER A 63 -0.53 9.82 25.25
CA SER A 63 -1.26 11.06 25.47
C SER A 63 -1.74 11.69 24.16
N MET A 64 -2.73 12.57 24.26
CA MET A 64 -3.21 13.35 23.11
C MET A 64 -2.12 14.23 22.50
N LYS A 65 -1.19 14.74 23.33
CA LYS A 65 -0.04 15.53 22.86
C LYS A 65 0.86 14.70 21.93
N GLU A 66 1.09 13.44 22.28
CA GLU A 66 1.91 12.51 21.48
C GLU A 66 1.18 12.04 20.22
N VAL A 67 -0.14 11.79 20.29
CA VAL A 67 -0.95 11.52 19.08
C VAL A 67 -0.90 12.71 18.11
N ASN A 68 -0.99 13.95 18.63
CA ASN A 68 -0.83 15.15 17.81
C ASN A 68 0.59 15.29 17.24
N TYR A 69 1.60 14.80 17.93
CA TYR A 69 2.97 14.75 17.40
C TYR A 69 3.09 13.74 16.26
N TYR A 70 2.56 12.52 16.43
CA TYR A 70 2.46 11.52 15.36
C TYR A 70 1.77 12.10 14.11
N CYS A 71 0.60 12.70 14.26
CA CYS A 71 -0.15 13.30 13.15
C CYS A 71 0.65 14.38 12.39
N ARG A 72 1.51 15.14 13.08
CA ARG A 72 2.36 16.17 12.46
C ARG A 72 3.50 15.60 11.61
N ARG A 73 3.93 14.35 11.87
CA ARG A 73 4.99 13.67 11.12
C ARG A 73 4.52 13.16 9.74
N LEU A 74 3.20 12.95 9.57
CA LEU A 74 2.64 12.34 8.37
C LEU A 74 2.77 13.21 7.12
N LYS A 75 2.58 14.53 7.22
CA LYS A 75 2.67 15.43 6.04
C LYS A 75 4.09 15.57 5.49
N PRO A 76 5.14 15.72 6.31
CA PRO A 76 6.53 15.62 5.84
C PRO A 76 6.85 14.28 5.18
N ALA A 77 6.37 13.17 5.72
CA ALA A 77 6.57 11.83 5.15
C ALA A 77 5.88 11.68 3.77
N GLU A 78 4.64 12.17 3.63
CA GLU A 78 3.93 12.24 2.34
C GLU A 78 4.77 12.98 1.28
N LYS A 79 5.25 14.19 1.62
CA LYS A 79 6.09 14.99 0.71
C LYS A 79 7.40 14.29 0.34
N CYS A 80 8.00 13.57 1.29
CA CYS A 80 9.23 12.81 1.05
C CYS A 80 9.00 11.71 0.00
N VAL A 81 7.89 10.98 0.09
CA VAL A 81 7.52 9.97 -0.92
C VAL A 81 7.25 10.64 -2.27
N GLU A 82 6.48 11.74 -2.32
CA GLU A 82 6.23 12.48 -3.56
C GLU A 82 7.52 12.96 -4.25
N GLN A 83 8.49 13.46 -3.48
CA GLN A 83 9.79 13.89 -4.00
C GLN A 83 10.60 12.74 -4.59
N TYR A 84 10.54 11.56 -3.98
CA TYR A 84 11.17 10.37 -4.53
C TYR A 84 10.49 9.97 -5.86
N LEU A 85 9.16 9.87 -5.88
CA LEU A 85 8.41 9.46 -7.09
C LEU A 85 8.64 10.39 -8.27
N ASN A 86 8.78 11.69 -8.04
CA ASN A 86 9.03 12.64 -9.12
C ASN A 86 10.45 12.53 -9.70
N ARG A 87 11.42 12.00 -8.95
CA ARG A 87 12.84 11.96 -9.33
C ARG A 87 13.31 10.57 -9.77
N CYS A 88 12.78 9.53 -9.16
CA CYS A 88 13.36 8.18 -9.16
C CYS A 88 12.52 7.13 -9.86
N THR A 89 11.29 7.45 -10.26
CA THR A 89 10.38 6.47 -10.87
C THR A 89 9.89 6.96 -12.22
N ASP A 90 9.66 6.03 -13.13
CA ASP A 90 8.97 6.29 -14.40
C ASP A 90 7.50 6.73 -14.16
N ILE A 91 6.83 7.14 -15.23
CA ILE A 91 5.47 7.68 -15.18
C ILE A 91 4.47 6.66 -14.62
N GLN A 92 4.59 5.39 -15.04
CA GLN A 92 3.67 4.32 -14.66
C GLN A 92 3.84 3.96 -13.20
N THR A 93 5.07 3.68 -12.76
CA THR A 93 5.39 3.42 -11.34
C THR A 93 4.92 4.58 -10.46
N ARG A 94 5.16 5.83 -10.89
CA ARG A 94 4.68 7.01 -10.17
C ARG A 94 3.16 7.07 -10.05
N GLN A 95 2.41 6.71 -11.09
CA GLN A 95 0.95 6.70 -11.06
C GLN A 95 0.44 5.62 -10.10
N THR A 96 0.96 4.40 -10.21
CA THR A 96 0.65 3.29 -9.31
C THR A 96 0.89 3.69 -7.85
N VAL A 97 2.09 4.18 -7.51
CA VAL A 97 2.41 4.57 -6.12
C VAL A 97 1.54 5.73 -5.63
N LYS A 98 1.17 6.69 -6.50
CA LYS A 98 0.27 7.78 -6.10
C LYS A 98 -1.11 7.29 -5.65
N ILE A 99 -1.62 6.20 -6.22
CA ILE A 99 -2.88 5.58 -5.79
C ILE A 99 -2.70 5.01 -4.38
N PHE A 100 -1.64 4.23 -4.14
CA PHE A 100 -1.30 3.71 -2.81
C PHE A 100 -1.12 4.83 -1.77
N LEU A 101 -0.36 5.86 -2.13
CA LEU A 101 -0.09 7.00 -1.27
C LEU A 101 -1.38 7.76 -0.92
N TYR A 102 -2.30 7.92 -1.88
CA TYR A 102 -3.58 8.59 -1.65
C TYR A 102 -4.40 7.87 -0.57
N SER A 103 -4.51 6.54 -0.64
CA SER A 103 -5.23 5.73 0.36
C SER A 103 -4.63 5.88 1.77
N LEU A 104 -3.29 5.83 1.88
CA LEU A 104 -2.59 6.07 3.14
C LEU A 104 -2.86 7.47 3.69
N VAL A 105 -2.69 8.50 2.85
CA VAL A 105 -2.84 9.91 3.25
C VAL A 105 -4.28 10.24 3.64
N ARG A 106 -5.25 9.75 2.87
CA ARG A 106 -6.68 9.96 3.16
C ARG A 106 -7.05 9.33 4.50
N THR A 107 -6.59 8.11 4.77
CA THR A 107 -6.82 7.41 6.04
C THR A 107 -6.14 8.10 7.20
N ASN A 108 -4.89 8.51 7.03
CA ASN A 108 -4.16 9.30 8.03
C ASN A 108 -4.90 10.59 8.37
N ARG A 109 -5.37 11.35 7.37
CA ARG A 109 -6.20 12.54 7.58
C ARG A 109 -7.50 12.21 8.31
N LYS A 110 -8.16 11.10 7.96
CA LYS A 110 -9.39 10.62 8.63
C LYS A 110 -9.17 10.54 10.14
N TYR A 111 -8.09 9.90 10.61
CA TYR A 111 -7.80 9.71 12.04
C TYR A 111 -7.12 10.91 12.72
N CYS A 112 -6.44 11.78 11.97
CA CYS A 112 -5.73 12.95 12.49
C CYS A 112 -6.51 14.27 12.47
N ASN A 113 -7.68 14.34 11.85
CA ASN A 113 -8.43 15.60 11.75
C ASN A 113 -9.41 15.85 12.91
N SER A 114 -9.89 14.80 13.59
CA SER A 114 -10.92 14.91 14.62
C SER A 114 -10.41 14.49 15.99
N GLN A 115 -10.75 15.27 17.03
CA GLN A 115 -10.43 14.93 18.41
C GLN A 115 -11.02 13.57 18.83
N LYS A 116 -12.25 13.27 18.39
CA LYS A 116 -12.91 11.97 18.63
C LYS A 116 -12.07 10.81 18.07
N ARG A 117 -11.64 10.92 16.81
CA ARG A 117 -10.86 9.85 16.16
C ARG A 117 -9.44 9.72 16.71
N LYS A 118 -8.79 10.83 17.07
CA LYS A 118 -7.51 10.80 17.80
C LYS A 118 -7.65 10.09 19.15
N SER A 119 -8.75 10.33 19.85
CA SER A 119 -9.07 9.63 21.10
C SER A 119 -9.24 8.13 20.86
N THR A 120 -9.87 7.73 19.76
CA THR A 120 -9.99 6.31 19.38
C THR A 120 -8.62 5.67 19.11
N VAL A 121 -7.73 6.35 18.37
CA VAL A 121 -6.34 5.91 18.17
C VAL A 121 -5.63 5.77 19.51
N LEU A 122 -5.77 6.75 20.40
CA LEU A 122 -5.15 6.73 21.72
C LEU A 122 -5.64 5.53 22.56
N SER A 123 -6.94 5.25 22.56
CA SER A 123 -7.51 4.11 23.28
C SER A 123 -6.97 2.78 22.74
N LEU A 124 -6.92 2.63 21.41
CA LEU A 124 -6.35 1.45 20.76
C LEU A 124 -4.89 1.24 21.15
N VAL A 125 -4.08 2.30 21.05
CA VAL A 125 -2.66 2.25 21.39
C VAL A 125 -2.45 1.91 22.86
N LYS A 126 -3.19 2.54 23.77
CA LYS A 126 -3.09 2.23 25.21
C LYS A 126 -3.44 0.78 25.51
N CYS A 127 -4.43 0.24 24.81
CA CYS A 127 -4.82 -1.14 24.97
C CYS A 127 -3.76 -2.11 24.42
N ALA A 128 -3.24 -1.85 23.23
CA ALA A 128 -2.32 -2.76 22.54
C ALA A 128 -0.84 -2.57 22.91
N LYS A 129 -0.48 -1.56 23.74
CA LYS A 129 0.90 -1.09 23.96
C LYS A 129 1.91 -2.21 24.23
N ASP A 130 1.55 -3.19 25.07
CA ASP A 130 2.45 -4.27 25.51
C ASP A 130 2.59 -5.37 24.44
N ARG A 131 1.75 -5.32 23.40
CA ARG A 131 1.70 -6.26 22.28
C ARG A 131 2.02 -5.60 20.94
N LEU A 132 2.29 -4.29 20.89
CA LEU A 132 2.64 -3.57 19.65
C LEU A 132 3.79 -4.21 18.87
N PRO A 133 4.87 -4.72 19.51
CA PRO A 133 5.91 -5.45 18.78
C PRO A 133 5.40 -6.66 18.01
N GLU A 134 4.35 -7.33 18.51
CA GLU A 134 3.73 -8.47 17.83
C GLU A 134 2.93 -8.06 16.58
N PHE A 135 2.27 -6.90 16.61
CA PHE A 135 1.64 -6.35 15.40
C PHE A 135 2.70 -5.88 14.39
N GLY A 136 3.81 -5.30 14.88
CA GLY A 136 4.98 -5.00 14.04
C GLY A 136 5.55 -6.26 13.38
N ASN A 137 5.59 -7.40 14.09
CA ASN A 137 5.99 -8.69 13.52
C ASN A 137 5.04 -9.16 12.40
N LEU A 138 3.73 -8.96 12.54
CA LEU A 138 2.77 -9.26 11.46
C LEU A 138 3.11 -8.47 10.20
N MET A 139 3.39 -7.16 10.32
CA MET A 139 3.77 -6.33 9.18
C MET A 139 5.13 -6.73 8.59
N ARG A 140 6.11 -7.12 9.41
CA ARG A 140 7.41 -7.63 8.93
C ARG A 140 7.24 -8.92 8.13
N ASN A 141 6.43 -9.85 8.61
CA ASN A 141 6.17 -11.10 7.91
C ASN A 141 5.40 -10.83 6.60
N PHE A 142 4.41 -9.93 6.61
CA PHE A 142 3.72 -9.50 5.38
C PHE A 142 4.69 -8.87 4.37
N THR A 143 5.61 -8.02 4.83
CA THR A 143 6.68 -7.46 3.97
C THR A 143 7.56 -8.55 3.38
N ALA A 144 7.96 -9.54 4.17
CA ALA A 144 8.77 -10.65 3.69
C ALA A 144 8.03 -11.48 2.63
N ASP A 145 6.73 -11.73 2.84
CA ASP A 145 5.91 -12.43 1.86
C ASP A 145 5.81 -11.63 0.55
N MET A 146 5.60 -10.30 0.59
CA MET A 146 5.59 -9.49 -0.64
C MET A 146 6.93 -9.54 -1.39
N HIS A 147 8.07 -9.61 -0.67
CA HIS A 147 9.38 -9.79 -1.29
C HIS A 147 9.54 -11.12 -2.01
N THR A 148 8.91 -12.18 -1.48
CA THR A 148 8.85 -13.47 -2.14
C THR A 148 7.90 -13.42 -3.34
N LEU A 149 6.69 -12.88 -3.14
CA LEU A 149 5.62 -12.88 -4.14
C LEU A 149 5.98 -12.09 -5.40
N ARG A 150 6.73 -11.00 -5.29
CA ARG A 150 7.20 -10.25 -6.48
C ARG A 150 8.07 -11.07 -7.43
N LYS A 151 8.67 -12.16 -6.94
CA LYS A 151 9.51 -13.08 -7.72
C LYS A 151 8.83 -14.42 -7.99
N PHE A 152 7.60 -14.60 -7.51
CA PHE A 152 6.88 -15.87 -7.64
C PHE A 152 6.61 -16.20 -9.11
N GLN A 153 6.67 -17.50 -9.41
CA GLN A 153 6.33 -18.07 -10.71
C GLN A 153 5.33 -19.22 -10.51
N PRO A 154 4.28 -19.31 -11.34
CA PRO A 154 4.01 -18.47 -12.51
C PRO A 154 3.51 -17.05 -12.15
N GLN A 155 3.87 -16.06 -12.96
CA GLN A 155 3.60 -14.64 -12.71
C GLN A 155 2.12 -14.29 -12.54
N ASN A 156 1.23 -14.98 -13.25
CA ASN A 156 -0.22 -14.77 -13.16
C ASN A 156 -0.80 -15.09 -11.77
N LEU A 157 -0.11 -15.88 -10.94
CA LEU A 157 -0.53 -16.17 -9.57
C LEU A 157 -0.14 -15.09 -8.56
N ARG A 158 0.67 -14.09 -8.94
CA ARG A 158 1.14 -13.06 -7.99
C ARG A 158 -0.01 -12.23 -7.40
N ILE A 159 -0.96 -11.74 -8.20
CA ILE A 159 -2.14 -11.00 -7.66
C ILE A 159 -3.00 -11.91 -6.75
N PRO A 160 -3.44 -13.10 -7.18
CA PRO A 160 -4.17 -14.02 -6.31
C PRO A 160 -3.47 -14.26 -4.96
N LEU A 161 -2.15 -14.53 -4.99
CA LEU A 161 -1.37 -14.77 -3.79
C LEU A 161 -1.28 -13.52 -2.89
N VAL A 162 -1.08 -12.33 -3.46
CA VAL A 162 -1.07 -11.07 -2.70
C VAL A 162 -2.42 -10.84 -2.01
N CYS A 163 -3.51 -11.07 -2.74
CA CYS A 163 -4.87 -10.91 -2.24
C CYS A 163 -5.15 -11.85 -1.07
N CYS A 164 -4.93 -13.15 -1.26
CA CYS A 164 -5.12 -14.13 -0.20
C CYS A 164 -4.20 -13.87 1.00
N ASN A 165 -2.96 -13.45 0.75
CA ASN A 165 -2.05 -13.09 1.85
C ASN A 165 -2.55 -11.86 2.62
N TYR A 166 -3.04 -10.83 1.93
CA TYR A 166 -3.62 -9.64 2.57
C TYR A 166 -4.74 -10.03 3.54
N TYR A 167 -5.71 -10.84 3.09
CA TYR A 167 -6.83 -11.26 3.92
C TYR A 167 -6.40 -12.13 5.11
N LYS A 168 -5.41 -13.02 4.93
CA LYS A 168 -4.79 -13.76 6.03
C LYS A 168 -4.20 -12.84 7.09
N TYR A 169 -3.40 -11.84 6.72
CA TYR A 169 -2.80 -10.92 7.70
C TYR A 169 -3.83 -9.99 8.33
N GLN A 170 -4.85 -9.57 7.58
CA GLN A 170 -5.98 -8.83 8.12
C GLN A 170 -6.69 -9.63 9.21
N GLU A 171 -6.99 -10.91 8.96
CA GLU A 171 -7.62 -11.78 9.93
C GLU A 171 -6.72 -12.03 11.16
N LEU A 172 -5.43 -12.32 10.96
CA LEU A 172 -4.47 -12.49 12.04
C LEU A 172 -4.38 -11.24 12.93
N GLY A 173 -4.39 -10.04 12.31
CA GLY A 173 -4.42 -8.77 13.02
C GLY A 173 -5.68 -8.60 13.85
N ILE A 174 -6.86 -8.89 13.28
CA ILE A 174 -8.15 -8.81 13.96
C ILE A 174 -8.22 -9.80 15.13
N ARG A 175 -7.85 -11.06 14.92
CA ARG A 175 -7.83 -12.08 15.98
C ARG A 175 -6.87 -11.68 17.11
N LYS A 176 -5.72 -11.09 16.77
CA LYS A 176 -4.74 -10.66 17.77
C LYS A 176 -5.23 -9.47 18.58
N ILE A 177 -5.89 -8.49 17.96
CA ILE A 177 -6.47 -7.38 18.72
C ILE A 177 -7.62 -7.85 19.60
N GLN A 178 -8.50 -8.74 19.14
CA GLN A 178 -9.58 -9.30 19.96
C GLN A 178 -9.07 -9.98 21.23
N LYS A 179 -7.94 -10.69 21.14
CA LYS A 179 -7.29 -11.32 22.30
C LYS A 179 -6.58 -10.33 23.22
N THR A 180 -6.16 -9.18 22.69
CA THR A 180 -5.39 -8.17 23.42
C THR A 180 -6.31 -7.13 24.07
N CYS A 181 -7.42 -6.82 23.41
CA CYS A 181 -8.28 -5.70 23.68
C CYS A 181 -9.73 -6.16 23.75
N ASP A 182 -10.29 -6.17 24.96
CA ASP A 182 -11.71 -6.42 25.20
C ASP A 182 -12.53 -5.15 24.95
N VAL A 183 -12.56 -4.70 23.69
CA VAL A 183 -13.26 -3.49 23.25
C VAL A 183 -13.92 -3.77 21.90
N PRO A 184 -15.10 -4.44 21.92
CA PRO A 184 -15.84 -4.81 20.71
C PRO A 184 -16.14 -3.60 19.81
N GLU A 185 -16.35 -2.42 20.39
CA GLU A 185 -16.62 -1.18 19.66
C GLU A 185 -15.41 -0.68 18.86
N LEU A 186 -14.20 -1.11 19.21
CA LEU A 186 -12.98 -0.76 18.49
C LEU A 186 -12.69 -1.70 17.31
N LEU A 187 -13.32 -2.88 17.26
CA LEU A 187 -13.12 -3.83 16.16
C LEU A 187 -13.63 -3.28 14.83
N SER A 188 -14.78 -2.60 14.83
CA SER A 188 -15.29 -1.93 13.63
C SER A 188 -14.32 -0.84 13.16
N VAL A 189 -13.76 -0.07 14.09
CA VAL A 189 -12.77 0.98 13.76
C VAL A 189 -11.50 0.41 13.14
N ILE A 190 -11.04 -0.76 13.60
CA ILE A 190 -9.86 -1.43 13.06
C ILE A 190 -10.15 -2.01 11.68
N ARG A 191 -11.29 -2.68 11.50
CA ARG A 191 -11.72 -3.15 10.17
C ARG A 191 -11.82 -2.00 9.18
N ASP A 192 -12.45 -0.90 9.60
CA ASP A 192 -12.53 0.33 8.82
C ASP A 192 -11.14 0.88 8.50
N ALA A 193 -10.19 0.85 9.43
CA ALA A 193 -8.83 1.34 9.20
C ALA A 193 -8.10 0.48 8.16
N LEU A 194 -8.13 -0.85 8.32
CA LEU A 194 -7.50 -1.80 7.40
C LEU A 194 -8.09 -1.65 5.99
N GLN A 195 -9.42 -1.60 5.89
CA GLN A 195 -10.12 -1.34 4.63
C GLN A 195 -9.81 0.06 4.07
N SER A 196 -9.64 1.08 4.89
CA SER A 196 -9.34 2.43 4.38
C SER A 196 -7.90 2.55 3.85
N TYR A 197 -6.95 1.81 4.43
CA TYR A 197 -5.55 1.84 4.01
C TYR A 197 -5.29 1.08 2.71
N PHE A 198 -5.93 -0.08 2.51
CA PHE A 198 -5.66 -0.96 1.37
C PHE A 198 -6.89 -1.37 0.56
N GLY A 199 -8.09 -1.20 1.12
CA GLY A 199 -9.34 -1.74 0.57
C GLY A 199 -9.69 -1.24 -0.81
N ASP A 200 -9.58 0.06 -1.12
CA ASP A 200 -9.88 0.56 -2.47
C ASP A 200 -9.04 -0.12 -3.57
N ILE A 201 -7.82 -0.51 -3.23
CA ILE A 201 -6.85 -1.11 -4.14
C ILE A 201 -7.05 -2.62 -4.19
N ILE A 202 -7.10 -3.26 -3.02
CA ILE A 202 -7.36 -4.69 -2.87
C ILE A 202 -8.69 -5.07 -3.50
N THR A 203 -9.78 -4.34 -3.27
CA THR A 203 -11.10 -4.63 -3.86
C THR A 203 -11.08 -4.59 -5.39
N VAL A 204 -10.38 -3.63 -6.00
CA VAL A 204 -10.31 -3.54 -7.47
C VAL A 204 -9.47 -4.69 -8.05
N MET A 205 -8.43 -5.12 -7.35
CA MET A 205 -7.43 -6.05 -7.85
C MET A 205 -7.75 -7.50 -7.61
N CYS A 206 -8.34 -7.76 -6.44
CA CYS A 206 -8.54 -9.10 -5.97
C CYS A 206 -9.77 -9.75 -6.61
N GLY A 207 -10.71 -8.97 -7.15
CA GLY A 207 -11.93 -9.52 -7.74
C GLY A 207 -12.59 -10.46 -6.74
N ASP A 208 -12.65 -11.75 -7.07
CA ASP A 208 -13.25 -12.77 -6.20
C ASP A 208 -12.26 -13.42 -5.19
N TYR A 209 -11.00 -12.99 -5.10
CA TYR A 209 -10.03 -13.46 -4.09
C TYR A 209 -10.18 -12.66 -2.79
N THR A 210 -11.29 -12.90 -2.09
CA THR A 210 -11.74 -12.19 -0.89
C THR A 210 -11.69 -13.10 0.35
N ASP A 211 -11.98 -12.57 1.54
CA ASP A 211 -12.01 -13.34 2.79
C ASP A 211 -13.19 -14.31 2.90
N ASP A 212 -14.23 -14.11 2.07
CA ASP A 212 -15.44 -14.92 2.02
C ASP A 212 -15.43 -15.97 0.88
N SER A 213 -14.36 -16.05 0.09
CA SER A 213 -14.25 -17.04 -1.00
C SER A 213 -13.32 -18.20 -0.67
N ASP A 214 -13.68 -19.39 -1.17
CA ASP A 214 -12.89 -20.63 -1.09
C ASP A 214 -11.65 -20.60 -2.02
N ARG A 215 -11.51 -19.55 -2.83
CA ARG A 215 -10.39 -19.41 -3.78
C ARG A 215 -9.03 -19.30 -3.10
N CYS A 216 -9.00 -18.86 -1.84
CA CYS A 216 -7.75 -18.75 -1.08
C CYS A 216 -7.31 -20.03 -0.39
N ASP A 217 -8.21 -21.01 -0.19
CA ASP A 217 -7.95 -22.21 0.61
C ASP A 217 -6.78 -23.04 0.06
N ASN A 218 -6.66 -23.12 -1.26
CA ASN A 218 -5.64 -23.96 -1.92
C ASN A 218 -4.41 -23.17 -2.41
N ILE A 219 -4.46 -21.84 -2.37
CA ILE A 219 -3.42 -20.98 -2.96
C ILE A 219 -2.46 -20.45 -1.90
N ILE A 220 -2.94 -20.26 -0.66
CA ILE A 220 -2.13 -19.62 0.38
C ILE A 220 -0.91 -20.43 0.81
N ASP A 221 -0.99 -21.75 0.71
CA ASP A 221 0.11 -22.67 1.00
C ASP A 221 1.20 -22.65 -0.07
N LEU A 222 0.93 -22.05 -1.24
CA LEU A 222 1.92 -21.85 -2.28
C LEU A 222 2.90 -20.71 -1.94
N ILE A 223 2.58 -19.83 -0.98
CA ILE A 223 3.45 -18.71 -0.60
C ILE A 223 4.75 -19.28 -0.01
N PRO A 224 5.90 -19.14 -0.70
CA PRO A 224 7.14 -19.68 -0.19
C PRO A 224 7.55 -18.94 1.09
N LYS A 225 8.01 -19.69 2.09
CA LYS A 225 8.54 -19.09 3.31
C LYS A 225 9.76 -18.24 2.97
N TRP A 226 9.79 -17.02 3.51
CA TRP A 226 10.96 -16.16 3.38
C TRP A 226 12.19 -16.84 3.98
N ASP A 227 13.31 -16.77 3.26
CA ASP A 227 14.60 -17.19 3.78
C ASP A 227 15.14 -16.10 4.70
N ASN A 228 15.02 -16.33 6.02
CA ASN A 228 15.46 -15.38 7.05
C ASN A 228 16.96 -15.04 7.01
N LYS A 229 17.76 -15.74 6.20
CA LYS A 229 19.17 -15.40 5.95
C LYS A 229 19.33 -14.30 4.90
N LYS A 230 18.31 -14.03 4.08
CA LYS A 230 18.32 -12.98 3.07
C LYS A 230 17.87 -11.66 3.67
N GLN A 231 18.61 -10.60 3.34
CA GLN A 231 18.18 -9.24 3.66
C GLN A 231 17.03 -8.84 2.74
N LEU A 232 16.03 -8.17 3.31
CA LEU A 232 14.98 -7.52 2.52
C LEU A 232 15.59 -6.33 1.76
N GLU A 233 15.17 -6.16 0.51
CA GLU A 233 15.59 -5.01 -0.30
C GLU A 233 14.91 -3.73 0.17
N TRP A 234 13.64 -3.87 0.56
CA TRP A 234 12.82 -2.82 1.14
C TRP A 234 12.42 -3.22 2.57
N LYS A 235 12.52 -2.30 3.53
CA LYS A 235 12.00 -2.43 4.89
C LYS A 235 10.47 -2.49 4.90
N THR A 236 9.80 -1.87 3.92
CA THR A 236 8.34 -1.93 3.77
C THR A 236 7.90 -2.79 2.58
N PHE A 237 6.66 -3.25 2.64
CA PHE A 237 6.03 -4.02 1.56
C PHE A 237 5.63 -3.16 0.35
N ALA A 238 5.73 -1.83 0.44
CA ALA A 238 5.11 -0.92 -0.54
C ALA A 238 5.72 -1.06 -1.94
N MET A 239 7.04 -1.05 -2.06
CA MET A 239 7.70 -1.22 -3.36
C MET A 239 7.59 -2.64 -3.93
N PRO A 240 7.78 -3.72 -3.15
CA PRO A 240 7.45 -5.08 -3.57
C PRO A 240 6.03 -5.20 -4.15
N LEU A 241 5.05 -4.57 -3.50
CA LEU A 241 3.67 -4.56 -3.96
C LEU A 241 3.50 -3.81 -5.28
N VAL A 242 4.16 -2.65 -5.43
CA VAL A 242 4.17 -1.87 -6.68
C VAL A 242 4.81 -2.64 -7.82
N GLU A 243 5.90 -3.38 -7.57
CA GLU A 243 6.57 -4.23 -8.56
C GLU A 243 5.66 -5.38 -9.01
N ILE A 244 4.97 -6.03 -8.07
CA ILE A 244 3.93 -7.02 -8.39
C ILE A 244 2.89 -6.37 -9.28
N PHE A 245 2.42 -5.18 -8.92
CA PHE A 245 1.37 -4.47 -9.63
C PHE A 245 1.74 -4.13 -11.07
N ASN A 246 2.91 -3.52 -11.25
CA ASN A 246 3.40 -3.15 -12.56
C ASN A 246 3.66 -4.39 -13.43
N SER A 247 4.01 -5.53 -12.83
CA SER A 247 4.26 -6.77 -13.58
C SER A 247 3.04 -7.28 -14.36
N PHE A 248 1.81 -6.90 -14.01
CA PHE A 248 0.62 -7.30 -14.78
C PHE A 248 0.29 -6.36 -15.93
N HIS A 249 0.61 -5.06 -15.78
CA HIS A 249 0.30 -4.08 -16.81
C HIS A 249 1.20 -4.19 -18.06
N PHE A 250 2.31 -4.93 -18.00
CA PHE A 250 3.18 -5.20 -19.16
C PHE A 250 2.65 -6.29 -20.12
N ASN A 251 1.67 -7.11 -19.73
CA ASN A 251 1.13 -8.16 -20.61
C ASN A 251 0.00 -7.67 -21.54
N ASN A 252 -0.56 -6.48 -21.30
CA ASN A 252 -1.57 -5.92 -22.20
C ASN A 252 -0.96 -5.22 -23.43
N SER A 253 0.37 -5.10 -23.51
CA SER A 253 1.08 -4.59 -24.70
C SER A 253 1.60 -5.69 -25.64
N GLU A 254 1.40 -6.98 -25.31
CA GLU A 254 1.72 -8.12 -26.19
C GLU A 254 0.47 -8.82 -26.76
N ILE A 255 -0.70 -8.21 -26.60
CA ILE A 255 -1.92 -8.62 -27.30
C ILE A 255 -2.38 -7.45 -28.15
N ASN A 256 -1.68 -7.23 -29.27
CA ASN A 256 -2.18 -6.63 -30.52
C ASN A 256 -1.16 -6.88 -31.63
#